data_AF-A0A7V3ELE2-F1
#
_entry.id   AF-A0A7V3ELE2-F1
#
_cell.length_a   1.000
_cell.length_b   1.000
_cell.length_c   1.000
_cell.angle_alpha   90.00
_cell.angle_beta   90.00
_cell.angle_gamma   90.00
#
_symmetry.space_group_name_H-M   'P 1'
#
loop_
_entity.id
_entity.type
_entity.pdbx_description
1 polymer ?
#
loop_
_entity_poly.entity_id
_entity_poly.type
_entity_poly.pdbx_seq_one_letter_code
_entity_poly.pdbx_strand_id
1 'polypeptide(L)'
;MSGDSTRKPSRRFPVWFLPVLGASFVCMLGAAVTMTLARLDAPPSEVPSDEERLRTWEEAQNAELQEIDRALGESARLLAEFGRKEEELRARMELERAAPSVRVAAIQFASEFGNVAGNRERLIALIRLAAQNGARLIVMPECAIAGYLSVDHRTAWRDPVRRPDPRDGRSIVEAGVADTVPGENTQAFGALAKELDVHLVITPLERVERAGEEGAAPRIDYFNTAVLLGPDGRILCHYRKLHLWPPGDATWAQPGDRGLGVCETPFGKLGLLICYDLSAGVVPKLKEAGARMILYPVGWVHPQPPEDWFERMLPEKVKEWGLPLVAANWSVDDRSKAGAAFGYGFSGIYAADGTILYGAGPDGSEVLCADLPVEPPGKQP
;
A
#
# COMPACT_ATOMS: atom_id res chain seq x y z
N MET A 1 -26.63 26.36 6.81
CA MET A 1 -27.35 25.80 7.97
C MET A 1 -26.94 24.35 8.12
N SER A 2 -26.48 23.98 9.34
CA SER A 2 -26.35 22.63 9.95
C SER A 2 -25.90 21.47 9.05
N GLY A 3 -24.65 20.98 9.18
CA GLY A 3 -24.29 19.88 10.10
C GLY A 3 -24.18 18.59 9.27
N ASP A 4 -23.08 17.85 9.21
CA ASP A 4 -22.47 17.14 10.33
C ASP A 4 -21.03 16.74 9.96
N SER A 5 -20.09 17.09 10.84
CA SER A 5 -18.67 16.76 10.72
C SER A 5 -18.36 15.55 11.60
N THR A 6 -18.35 14.36 11.01
CA THR A 6 -17.88 13.14 11.70
C THR A 6 -16.75 12.47 10.92
N ARG A 7 -15.68 13.22 10.66
CA ARG A 7 -14.36 12.62 10.37
C ARG A 7 -13.84 11.99 11.67
N LYS A 8 -13.90 10.65 11.78
CA LYS A 8 -13.13 9.95 12.81
C LYS A 8 -11.65 10.02 12.44
N PRO A 9 -10.77 10.50 13.32
CA PRO A 9 -9.34 10.47 13.05
C PRO A 9 -8.87 9.02 13.04
N SER A 10 -8.05 8.66 12.05
CA SER A 10 -7.27 7.43 12.04
C SER A 10 -6.57 7.30 13.39
N ARG A 11 -6.87 6.25 14.16
CA ARG A 11 -6.18 5.95 15.42
C ARG A 11 -4.77 5.42 15.11
N ARG A 12 -3.89 6.30 14.62
CA ARG A 12 -2.47 6.17 14.93
C ARG A 12 -2.36 6.58 16.39
N PHE A 13 -1.98 5.67 17.28
CA PHE A 13 -1.54 6.09 18.61
C PHE A 13 -0.27 6.92 18.39
N PRO A 14 -0.29 8.25 18.57
CA PRO A 14 0.94 9.03 18.47
C PRO A 14 1.94 8.48 19.48
N VAL A 15 3.24 8.52 19.20
CA VAL A 15 4.28 8.03 20.11
C VAL A 15 4.20 8.73 21.49
N TRP A 16 3.58 9.91 21.55
CA TRP A 16 3.24 10.64 22.78
C TRP A 16 2.08 10.03 23.61
N PHE A 17 1.27 9.13 23.05
CA PHE A 17 0.14 8.50 23.75
C PHE A 17 0.60 7.48 24.80
N LEU A 18 1.76 6.85 24.61
CA LEU A 18 2.40 5.98 25.60
C LEU A 18 2.85 6.74 26.86
N PRO A 19 3.58 7.88 26.78
CA PRO A 19 3.87 8.69 27.96
C PRO A 19 2.61 9.33 28.55
N VAL A 20 1.56 9.60 27.78
CA VAL A 20 0.28 10.10 28.32
C VAL A 20 -0.49 8.99 29.06
N LEU A 21 -0.50 7.75 28.57
CA LEU A 21 -1.06 6.59 29.29
C LEU A 21 -0.23 6.25 30.53
N GLY A 22 1.11 6.29 30.42
CA GLY A 22 2.01 6.12 31.55
C GLY A 22 1.81 7.20 32.62
N ALA A 23 1.71 8.47 32.23
CA ALA A 23 1.38 9.57 33.13
C ALA A 23 -0.03 9.44 33.73
N SER A 24 -1.03 9.01 32.96
CA SER A 24 -2.39 8.79 33.46
C SER A 24 -2.45 7.62 34.46
N PHE A 25 -1.67 6.56 34.22
CA PHE A 25 -1.56 5.42 35.12
C PHE A 25 -0.81 5.80 36.40
N VAL A 26 0.28 6.57 36.30
CA VAL A 26 1.01 7.13 37.46
C VAL A 26 0.12 8.10 38.24
N CYS A 27 -0.70 8.92 37.58
CA CYS A 27 -1.67 9.80 38.25
C CYS A 27 -2.79 9.01 38.92
N MET A 28 -3.31 7.93 38.32
CA MET A 28 -4.31 7.06 38.95
C MET A 28 -3.73 6.29 40.14
N LEU A 29 -2.51 5.77 40.03
CA LEU A 29 -1.79 5.19 41.17
C LEU A 29 -1.53 6.23 42.26
N GLY A 30 -1.09 7.43 41.87
CA GLY A 30 -0.87 8.55 42.78
C GLY A 30 -2.15 8.95 43.51
N ALA A 31 -3.29 8.98 42.81
CA ALA A 31 -4.60 9.22 43.41
C ALA A 31 -5.02 8.06 44.34
N ALA A 32 -4.81 6.80 43.96
CA ALA A 32 -5.10 5.65 44.81
C ALA A 32 -4.24 5.67 46.09
N VAL A 33 -2.94 5.88 45.97
CA VAL A 33 -2.01 6.03 47.10
C VAL A 33 -2.41 7.23 47.96
N THR A 34 -2.76 8.37 47.36
CA THR A 34 -3.20 9.56 48.11
C THR A 34 -4.53 9.31 48.84
N MET A 35 -5.48 8.59 48.24
CA MET A 35 -6.73 8.21 48.89
C MET A 35 -6.52 7.21 50.01
N THR A 36 -5.60 6.26 49.85
CA THR A 36 -5.18 5.32 50.90
C THR A 36 -4.50 6.05 52.05
N LEU A 37 -3.56 6.95 51.76
CA LEU A 37 -2.89 7.78 52.77
C LEU A 37 -3.89 8.72 53.47
N ALA A 38 -4.82 9.32 52.74
CA ALA A 38 -5.88 10.15 53.33
C ALA A 38 -6.87 9.35 54.20
N ARG A 39 -7.02 8.04 53.96
CA ARG A 39 -7.77 7.13 54.84
C ARG A 39 -6.98 6.71 56.07
N LEU A 40 -5.66 6.54 55.94
CA LEU A 40 -4.76 6.32 57.07
C LEU A 40 -4.66 7.57 57.98
N ASP A 41 -4.77 8.77 57.40
CA ASP A 41 -4.83 10.06 58.10
C ASP A 41 -6.25 10.42 58.58
N ALA A 42 -7.28 9.65 58.21
CA ALA A 42 -8.63 9.89 58.73
C ALA A 42 -8.62 9.64 60.25
N PRO A 43 -9.22 10.52 61.06
CA PRO A 43 -9.27 10.32 62.50
C PRO A 43 -9.91 8.95 62.77
N PRO A 44 -9.30 8.09 63.60
CA PRO A 44 -9.83 6.76 63.84
C PRO A 44 -11.27 6.89 64.30
N SER A 45 -12.18 6.13 63.67
CA SER A 45 -13.50 5.89 64.26
C SER A 45 -13.28 5.46 65.71
N GLU A 46 -13.96 6.08 66.66
CA GLU A 46 -13.74 5.89 68.10
C GLU A 46 -13.33 4.44 68.45
N VAL A 47 -12.11 4.28 68.97
CA VAL A 47 -11.58 2.98 69.37
C VAL A 47 -12.49 2.42 70.47
N PRO A 48 -13.15 1.27 70.27
CA PRO A 48 -14.09 0.74 71.25
C PRO A 48 -13.37 0.38 72.57
N SER A 49 -13.96 0.72 73.71
CA SER A 49 -13.40 0.38 75.03
C SER A 49 -13.63 -1.08 75.45
N ASP A 50 -14.58 -1.77 74.80
CA ASP A 50 -14.95 -3.15 75.10
C ASP A 50 -14.02 -4.13 74.34
N GLU A 51 -13.39 -5.08 75.04
CA GLU A 51 -12.39 -6.01 74.47
C GLU A 51 -12.88 -6.74 73.22
N GLU A 52 -14.15 -7.19 73.20
CA GLU A 52 -14.70 -7.92 72.06
C GLU A 52 -14.82 -7.04 70.82
N ARG A 53 -15.26 -5.78 70.99
CA ARG A 53 -15.37 -4.79 69.92
C ARG A 53 -14.01 -4.27 69.46
N LEU A 54 -13.04 -4.20 70.37
CA LEU A 54 -11.66 -3.84 70.04
C LEU A 54 -11.02 -4.89 69.13
N ARG A 55 -11.19 -6.19 69.43
CA ARG A 55 -10.70 -7.28 68.55
C ARG A 55 -11.32 -7.23 67.16
N THR A 56 -12.64 -7.00 67.07
CA THR A 56 -13.31 -6.90 65.75
C THR A 56 -12.82 -5.68 64.97
N TRP A 57 -12.55 -4.58 65.66
CA TRP A 57 -11.99 -3.36 65.07
C TRP A 57 -10.56 -3.59 64.54
N GLU A 58 -9.69 -4.24 65.32
CA GLU A 58 -8.32 -4.59 64.91
C GLU A 58 -8.31 -5.58 63.72
N GLU A 59 -9.19 -6.57 63.71
CA GLU A 59 -9.35 -7.50 62.58
C GLU A 59 -9.79 -6.78 61.31
N ALA A 60 -10.72 -5.83 61.40
CA ALA A 60 -11.16 -5.04 60.25
C ALA A 60 -10.05 -4.13 59.71
N GLN A 61 -9.27 -3.48 60.58
CA GLN A 61 -8.13 -2.66 60.18
C GLN A 61 -7.02 -3.50 59.52
N ASN A 62 -6.72 -4.68 60.07
CA ASN A 62 -5.75 -5.59 59.47
C ASN A 62 -6.20 -6.12 58.11
N ALA A 63 -7.49 -6.43 57.94
CA ALA A 63 -8.04 -6.85 56.65
C ALA A 63 -7.93 -5.72 55.59
N GLU A 64 -8.20 -4.47 55.97
CA GLU A 64 -8.07 -3.31 55.08
C GLU A 64 -6.60 -3.07 54.67
N LEU A 65 -5.66 -3.17 55.62
CA LEU A 65 -4.22 -3.09 55.34
C LEU A 65 -3.74 -4.19 54.39
N GLN A 66 -4.22 -5.43 54.55
CA GLN A 66 -3.92 -6.54 53.63
C GLN A 66 -4.47 -6.29 52.23
N GLU A 67 -5.65 -5.68 52.10
CA GLU A 67 -6.22 -5.35 50.81
C GLU A 67 -5.41 -4.26 50.10
N ILE A 68 -4.96 -3.25 50.84
CA ILE A 68 -4.06 -2.19 50.35
C ILE A 68 -2.73 -2.78 49.88
N ASP A 69 -2.09 -3.63 50.68
CA ASP A 69 -0.81 -4.26 50.33
C ASP A 69 -0.93 -5.11 49.05
N ARG A 70 -2.02 -5.88 48.93
CA ARG A 70 -2.32 -6.64 47.72
C ARG A 70 -2.49 -5.72 46.50
N ALA A 71 -3.23 -4.63 46.62
CA ALA A 71 -3.45 -3.67 45.53
C ALA A 71 -2.15 -2.97 45.10
N LEU A 72 -1.28 -2.62 46.06
CA LEU A 72 0.05 -2.08 45.78
C LEU A 72 0.96 -3.11 45.08
N GLY A 73 0.91 -4.37 45.51
CA GLY A 73 1.63 -5.49 44.87
C GLY A 73 1.20 -5.73 43.43
N GLU A 74 -0.11 -5.74 43.15
CA GLU A 74 -0.65 -5.85 41.78
C GLU A 74 -0.24 -4.66 40.90
N SER A 75 -0.29 -3.45 41.46
CA SER A 75 0.12 -2.22 40.78
C SER A 75 1.61 -2.24 40.42
N ALA A 76 2.49 -2.66 41.34
CA ALA A 76 3.92 -2.80 41.09
C ALA A 76 4.22 -3.84 40.00
N ARG A 77 3.49 -4.97 40.00
CA ARG A 77 3.59 -6.00 38.95
C ARG A 77 3.20 -5.47 37.57
N LEU A 78 2.10 -4.71 37.48
CA LEU A 78 1.65 -4.11 36.22
C LEU A 78 2.64 -3.07 35.69
N LEU A 79 3.21 -2.24 36.57
CA LEU A 79 4.26 -1.28 36.20
C LEU A 79 5.51 -1.99 35.66
N ALA A 80 5.93 -3.08 36.29
CA ALA A 80 7.07 -3.88 35.82
C ALA A 80 6.78 -4.57 34.47
N GLU A 81 5.54 -5.01 34.22
CA GLU A 81 5.15 -5.56 32.91
C GLU A 81 5.11 -4.47 31.83
N PHE A 82 4.59 -3.28 32.15
CA PHE A 82 4.56 -2.15 31.24
C PHE A 82 5.98 -1.68 30.87
N GLY A 83 6.87 -1.56 31.86
CA GLY A 83 8.28 -1.21 31.63
C GLY A 83 8.99 -2.17 30.69
N ARG A 84 8.80 -3.49 30.88
CA ARG A 84 9.33 -4.51 29.97
C ARG A 84 8.78 -4.37 28.54
N LYS A 85 7.47 -4.17 28.38
CA LYS A 85 6.86 -3.95 27.06
C LYS A 85 7.35 -2.67 26.38
N GLU A 86 7.58 -1.61 27.14
CA GLU A 86 8.15 -0.37 26.59
C GLU A 86 9.59 -0.59 26.11
N GLU A 87 10.40 -1.32 26.89
CA GLU A 87 11.79 -1.64 26.54
C GLU A 87 11.87 -2.56 25.31
N GLU A 88 11.02 -3.59 25.25
CA GLU A 88 10.86 -4.45 24.06
C GLU A 88 10.44 -3.64 22.82
N LEU A 89 9.49 -2.72 22.97
CA LEU A 89 9.03 -1.87 21.88
C LEU A 89 10.14 -0.94 21.40
N ARG A 90 10.88 -0.31 22.32
CA ARG A 90 12.03 0.55 21.99
C ARG A 90 13.12 -0.22 21.26
N ALA A 91 13.52 -1.38 21.78
CA ALA A 91 14.51 -2.24 21.14
C ALA A 91 14.08 -2.66 19.73
N ARG A 92 12.80 -3.00 19.55
CA ARG A 92 12.24 -3.33 18.23
C ARG A 92 12.24 -2.14 17.28
N MET A 93 11.88 -0.94 17.75
CA MET A 93 11.92 0.30 16.95
C MET A 93 13.35 0.67 16.55
N GLU A 94 14.34 0.46 17.42
CA GLU A 94 15.76 0.67 17.09
C GLU A 94 16.24 -0.34 16.04
N LEU A 95 15.85 -1.60 16.17
CA LEU A 95 16.17 -2.65 15.20
C LEU A 95 15.54 -2.36 13.82
N GLU A 96 14.28 -1.95 13.78
CA GLU A 96 13.57 -1.53 12.57
C GLU A 96 14.22 -0.30 11.92
N ARG A 97 14.71 0.67 12.71
CA ARG A 97 15.47 1.83 12.21
C ARG A 97 16.84 1.46 11.63
N ALA A 98 17.49 0.43 12.19
CA ALA A 98 18.80 -0.03 11.73
C ALA A 98 18.70 -0.95 10.50
N ALA A 99 17.51 -1.49 10.20
CA ALA A 99 17.31 -2.35 9.06
C ALA A 99 17.51 -1.59 7.73
N PRO A 100 18.17 -2.19 6.73
CA PRO A 100 18.23 -1.62 5.39
C PRO A 100 16.82 -1.32 4.88
N SER A 101 16.60 -0.11 4.39
CA SER A 101 15.33 0.30 3.80
C SER A 101 15.55 1.01 2.46
N VAL A 102 14.51 1.02 1.65
CA VAL A 102 14.43 1.81 0.42
C VAL A 102 13.24 2.75 0.51
N ARG A 103 13.44 4.00 0.09
CA ARG A 103 12.32 4.90 -0.13
C ARG A 103 11.62 4.54 -1.44
N VAL A 104 10.37 4.13 -1.34
CA VAL A 104 9.52 3.82 -2.49
C VAL A 104 8.57 4.97 -2.79
N ALA A 105 8.08 5.03 -4.02
CA ALA A 105 6.96 5.89 -4.37
C ALA A 105 5.88 5.15 -5.17
N ALA A 106 4.62 5.39 -4.80
CA ALA A 106 3.47 5.09 -5.62
C ALA A 106 2.96 6.38 -6.25
N ILE A 107 2.72 6.37 -7.56
CA ILE A 107 2.13 7.50 -8.27
C ILE A 107 0.65 7.22 -8.45
N GLN A 108 -0.21 8.08 -7.90
CA GLN A 108 -1.60 8.17 -8.34
C GLN A 108 -1.66 9.09 -9.55
N PHE A 109 -2.32 8.67 -10.63
CA PHE A 109 -2.28 9.43 -11.87
C PHE A 109 -3.62 9.46 -12.60
N ALA A 110 -4.03 10.66 -12.98
CA ALA A 110 -5.20 10.91 -13.81
C ALA A 110 -4.81 10.92 -15.29
N SER A 111 -4.58 9.72 -15.85
CA SER A 111 -4.23 9.57 -17.27
C SER A 111 -5.43 9.85 -18.18
N GLU A 112 -5.16 10.47 -19.33
CA GLU A 112 -6.13 10.70 -20.40
C GLU A 112 -5.92 9.68 -21.52
N PHE A 113 -6.94 8.90 -21.87
CA PHE A 113 -6.80 7.90 -22.92
C PHE A 113 -6.44 8.52 -24.27
N GLY A 114 -5.44 7.94 -24.94
CA GLY A 114 -5.00 8.38 -26.27
C GLY A 114 -3.98 9.52 -26.26
N ASN A 115 -3.90 10.28 -25.17
CA ASN A 115 -2.94 11.39 -25.04
C ASN A 115 -1.58 10.90 -24.53
N VAL A 116 -0.91 10.04 -25.29
CA VAL A 116 0.38 9.42 -24.91
C VAL A 116 1.43 10.47 -24.54
N ALA A 117 1.58 11.50 -25.39
CA ALA A 117 2.59 12.54 -25.19
C ALA A 117 2.30 13.37 -23.93
N GLY A 118 1.06 13.81 -23.74
CA GLY A 118 0.67 14.58 -22.56
C GLY A 118 0.72 13.77 -21.26
N ASN A 119 0.32 12.50 -21.30
CA ASN A 119 0.47 11.59 -20.16
C ASN A 119 1.94 11.38 -19.81
N ARG A 120 2.79 11.16 -20.81
CA ARG A 120 4.24 11.01 -20.62
C ARG A 120 4.84 12.24 -19.96
N GLU A 121 4.51 13.45 -20.45
CA GLU A 121 4.99 14.71 -19.86
C GLU A 121 4.59 14.85 -18.38
N ARG A 122 3.30 14.63 -18.06
CA ARG A 122 2.80 14.70 -16.68
C ARG A 122 3.42 13.62 -15.78
N LEU A 123 3.58 12.38 -16.28
CA LEU A 123 4.24 11.29 -15.56
C LEU A 123 5.71 11.62 -15.27
N ILE A 124 6.45 12.16 -16.25
CA ILE A 124 7.85 12.57 -16.05
C ILE A 124 7.95 13.58 -14.90
N ALA A 125 7.04 14.57 -14.83
CA ALA A 125 7.03 15.53 -13.74
C ALA A 125 6.81 14.87 -12.37
N LEU A 126 5.86 13.92 -12.27
CA LEU A 126 5.59 13.19 -11.03
C LEU A 126 6.73 12.24 -10.63
N ILE A 127 7.39 11.59 -11.59
CA ILE A 127 8.56 10.75 -11.34
C ILE A 127 9.73 11.59 -10.82
N ARG A 128 9.95 12.78 -11.39
CA ARG A 128 10.96 13.73 -10.89
C ARG A 128 10.63 14.17 -9.46
N LEU A 129 9.37 14.48 -9.18
CA LEU A 129 8.93 14.82 -7.83
C LEU A 129 9.16 13.66 -6.84
N ALA A 130 8.88 12.42 -7.24
CA ALA A 130 9.16 11.24 -6.41
C ALA A 130 10.67 11.09 -6.12
N ALA A 131 11.51 11.21 -7.15
CA ALA A 131 12.96 11.15 -7.00
C ALA A 131 13.51 12.28 -6.11
N GLN A 132 12.98 13.51 -6.24
CA GLN A 132 13.31 14.66 -5.38
C GLN A 132 12.94 14.40 -3.91
N ASN A 133 11.86 13.66 -3.65
CA ASN A 133 11.46 13.21 -2.31
C ASN A 133 12.30 12.01 -1.79
N GLY A 134 13.33 11.62 -2.54
CA GLY A 134 14.30 10.59 -2.17
C GLY A 134 13.92 9.18 -2.60
N ALA A 135 12.83 8.99 -3.37
CA ALA A 135 12.46 7.67 -3.85
C ALA A 135 13.55 7.06 -4.74
N ARG A 136 13.76 5.75 -4.60
CA ARG A 136 14.68 4.94 -5.42
C ARG A 136 13.98 3.80 -6.15
N LEU A 137 12.71 3.58 -5.85
CA LEU A 137 11.84 2.60 -6.48
C LEU A 137 10.45 3.24 -6.66
N ILE A 138 10.06 3.47 -7.91
CA ILE A 138 8.87 4.26 -8.26
C ILE A 138 7.92 3.39 -9.09
N VAL A 139 6.63 3.39 -8.75
CA VAL A 139 5.58 2.63 -9.43
C VAL A 139 4.53 3.57 -9.99
N MET A 140 4.21 3.44 -11.28
CA MET A 140 3.09 4.14 -11.91
C MET A 140 1.88 3.22 -12.11
N PRO A 141 0.67 3.78 -12.33
CA PRO A 141 -0.54 2.98 -12.53
C PRO A 141 -0.53 2.11 -13.77
N GLU A 142 -1.46 1.16 -13.82
CA GLU A 142 -1.69 0.32 -15.00
C GLU A 142 -2.11 1.17 -16.22
N CYS A 143 -1.55 0.87 -17.40
CA CYS A 143 -1.79 1.61 -18.65
C CYS A 143 -1.57 3.14 -18.57
N ALA A 144 -0.83 3.65 -17.59
CA ALA A 144 -0.73 5.09 -17.30
C ALA A 144 -0.23 5.94 -18.48
N ILE A 145 0.58 5.36 -19.35
CA ILE A 145 1.16 6.04 -20.52
C ILE A 145 0.09 6.26 -21.60
N ALA A 146 -0.59 5.18 -22.01
CA ALA A 146 -1.65 5.24 -23.01
C ALA A 146 -2.97 5.82 -22.45
N GLY A 147 -3.10 5.80 -21.13
CA GLY A 147 -4.35 5.96 -20.41
C GLY A 147 -5.20 4.69 -20.45
N TYR A 148 -6.02 4.50 -19.42
CA TYR A 148 -7.04 3.45 -19.45
C TYR A 148 -8.22 3.88 -20.32
N LEU A 149 -8.64 3.01 -21.23
CA LEU A 149 -9.86 3.17 -22.02
C LEU A 149 -11.09 3.04 -21.09
N SER A 150 -11.66 4.15 -20.66
CA SER A 150 -12.97 4.23 -19.98
C SER A 150 -13.96 4.88 -20.95
N VAL A 151 -15.27 4.56 -20.98
CA VAL A 151 -16.25 4.88 -19.92
C VAL A 151 -17.47 3.95 -19.91
N ASP A 152 -17.54 3.00 -20.84
CA ASP A 152 -18.66 2.08 -20.97
C ASP A 152 -18.17 0.70 -21.39
N HIS A 153 -18.14 -0.23 -20.43
CA HIS A 153 -17.88 -1.65 -20.63
C HIS A 153 -18.75 -2.31 -21.73
N ARG A 154 -19.75 -1.60 -22.25
CA ARG A 154 -20.72 -2.08 -23.25
C ARG A 154 -20.39 -1.68 -24.70
N THR A 155 -19.61 -0.63 -24.98
CA THR A 155 -19.50 -0.09 -26.36
C THR A 155 -18.13 -0.14 -27.01
N ALA A 156 -17.03 0.20 -26.33
CA ALA A 156 -15.71 0.24 -27.01
C ALA A 156 -15.15 -1.17 -27.30
N TRP A 157 -15.43 -2.12 -26.41
CA TRP A 157 -14.75 -3.41 -26.40
C TRP A 157 -15.60 -4.58 -26.92
N ARG A 158 -16.93 -4.45 -26.88
CA ARG A 158 -17.90 -5.49 -27.28
C ARG A 158 -18.53 -5.26 -28.67
N ASP A 159 -18.44 -4.05 -29.22
CA ASP A 159 -18.93 -3.73 -30.55
C ASP A 159 -17.90 -4.21 -31.58
N PRO A 160 -18.17 -5.21 -32.42
CA PRO A 160 -17.22 -5.69 -33.43
C PRO A 160 -16.78 -4.63 -34.45
N VAL A 161 -17.52 -3.51 -34.56
CA VAL A 161 -17.21 -2.36 -35.44
C VAL A 161 -16.33 -1.33 -34.73
N ARG A 162 -16.31 -1.30 -33.39
CA ARG A 162 -15.49 -0.36 -32.58
C ARG A 162 -14.38 -1.05 -31.79
N ARG A 163 -14.43 -2.38 -31.69
CA ARG A 163 -13.35 -3.20 -31.14
C ARG A 163 -12.13 -2.99 -32.02
N PRO A 164 -10.93 -2.81 -31.45
CA PRO A 164 -9.74 -2.74 -32.26
C PRO A 164 -9.53 -4.05 -33.03
N ASP A 165 -9.79 -4.04 -34.34
CA ASP A 165 -9.41 -5.09 -35.27
C ASP A 165 -8.06 -4.69 -35.90
N PRO A 166 -7.05 -5.58 -35.93
CA PRO A 166 -5.80 -5.29 -36.63
C PRO A 166 -5.97 -5.02 -38.14
N ARG A 167 -7.13 -5.30 -38.73
CA ARG A 167 -7.37 -5.30 -40.19
C ARG A 167 -8.11 -4.08 -40.72
N ASP A 168 -8.77 -3.28 -39.88
CA ASP A 168 -9.62 -2.16 -40.29
C ASP A 168 -8.97 -0.78 -40.08
N GLY A 169 -7.71 -0.74 -39.65
CA GLY A 169 -6.91 0.47 -39.50
C GLY A 169 -7.28 1.29 -38.26
N ARG A 170 -8.58 1.45 -37.97
CA ARG A 170 -9.17 2.35 -36.94
C ARG A 170 -8.98 1.91 -35.49
N SER A 171 -8.19 0.87 -35.29
CA SER A 171 -7.78 0.25 -34.02
C SER A 171 -6.72 1.10 -33.29
N ILE A 172 -6.34 0.70 -32.07
CA ILE A 172 -5.26 1.29 -31.25
C ILE A 172 -3.93 1.54 -32.02
N VAL A 173 -3.76 0.93 -33.21
CA VAL A 173 -2.71 1.20 -34.20
C VAL A 173 -2.78 2.64 -34.76
N GLU A 174 -3.94 3.09 -35.26
CA GLU A 174 -4.09 4.44 -35.85
C GLU A 174 -3.92 5.55 -34.81
N ALA A 175 -4.29 5.28 -33.55
CA ALA A 175 -4.14 6.21 -32.45
C ALA A 175 -2.70 6.32 -31.91
N GLY A 176 -1.78 5.44 -32.34
CA GLY A 176 -0.39 5.47 -31.89
C GLY A 176 -0.19 5.25 -30.38
N VAL A 177 -1.13 4.55 -29.72
CA VAL A 177 -1.12 4.40 -28.26
C VAL A 177 -0.34 3.19 -27.75
N ALA A 178 -0.13 2.21 -28.63
CA ALA A 178 0.61 0.99 -28.35
C ALA A 178 2.06 1.11 -28.83
N ASP A 179 2.99 0.50 -28.11
CA ASP A 179 4.42 0.52 -28.41
C ASP A 179 5.02 -0.88 -28.28
N THR A 180 6.19 -1.09 -28.90
CA THR A 180 6.98 -2.32 -28.70
C THR A 180 7.69 -2.30 -27.34
N VAL A 181 8.07 -3.47 -26.82
CA VAL A 181 8.93 -3.59 -25.64
C VAL A 181 10.09 -4.53 -25.97
N PRO A 182 11.34 -4.03 -26.09
CA PRO A 182 11.74 -2.62 -25.99
C PRO A 182 11.22 -1.76 -27.16
N GLY A 183 10.93 -0.50 -26.87
CA GLY A 183 10.40 0.52 -27.78
C GLY A 183 10.56 1.94 -27.24
N GLU A 184 9.84 2.90 -27.82
CA GLU A 184 9.98 4.33 -27.54
C GLU A 184 9.78 4.67 -26.05
N ASN A 185 8.75 4.11 -25.41
CA ASN A 185 8.44 4.33 -24.01
C ASN A 185 9.54 3.77 -23.10
N THR A 186 10.02 2.55 -23.36
CA THR A 186 11.12 1.98 -22.57
C THR A 186 12.42 2.76 -22.73
N GLN A 187 12.66 3.36 -23.90
CA GLN A 187 13.83 4.20 -24.14
C GLN A 187 13.71 5.55 -23.41
N ALA A 188 12.58 6.24 -23.56
CA ALA A 188 12.33 7.54 -22.93
C ALA A 188 12.37 7.45 -21.40
N PHE A 189 11.63 6.50 -20.82
CA PHE A 189 11.63 6.30 -19.37
C PHE A 189 12.90 5.62 -18.87
N GLY A 190 13.60 4.84 -19.69
CA GLY A 190 14.92 4.29 -19.35
C GLY A 190 15.98 5.38 -19.22
N ALA A 191 15.98 6.35 -20.13
CA ALA A 191 16.82 7.53 -20.02
C ALA A 191 16.51 8.33 -18.75
N LEU A 192 15.23 8.51 -18.41
CA LEU A 192 14.82 9.18 -17.17
C LEU A 192 15.23 8.39 -15.91
N ALA A 193 15.03 7.07 -15.90
CA ALA A 193 15.42 6.21 -14.78
C ALA A 193 16.93 6.31 -14.52
N LYS A 194 17.73 6.36 -15.61
CA LYS A 194 19.17 6.58 -15.54
C LYS A 194 19.55 7.97 -15.06
N GLU A 195 18.88 9.01 -15.57
CA GLU A 195 19.12 10.39 -15.15
C GLU A 195 18.87 10.59 -13.65
N LEU A 196 17.81 9.97 -13.13
CA LEU A 196 17.37 10.12 -11.74
C LEU A 196 17.98 9.10 -10.78
N ASP A 197 18.73 8.11 -11.28
CA ASP A 197 19.28 6.99 -10.50
C ASP A 197 18.19 6.23 -9.71
N VAL A 198 17.12 5.82 -10.41
CA VAL A 198 15.96 5.15 -9.82
C VAL A 198 15.61 3.84 -10.53
N HIS A 199 14.98 2.93 -9.79
CA HIS A 199 14.21 1.84 -10.37
C HIS A 199 12.79 2.34 -10.66
N LEU A 200 12.31 2.11 -11.88
CA LEU A 200 11.04 2.68 -12.34
C LEU A 200 10.18 1.59 -12.99
N VAL A 201 8.99 1.35 -12.44
CA VAL A 201 7.97 0.56 -13.12
C VAL A 201 7.21 1.46 -14.08
N ILE A 202 7.22 1.09 -15.35
CA ILE A 202 6.40 1.71 -16.40
C ILE A 202 5.37 0.72 -16.94
N THR A 203 4.27 1.24 -17.48
CA THR A 203 3.12 0.42 -17.91
C THR A 203 2.67 0.74 -19.35
N PRO A 204 3.49 0.39 -20.36
CA PRO A 204 3.11 0.57 -21.75
C PRO A 204 2.01 -0.41 -22.16
N LEU A 205 1.19 0.00 -23.13
CA LEU A 205 0.38 -0.95 -23.90
C LEU A 205 1.31 -1.58 -24.94
N GLU A 206 1.65 -2.86 -24.76
CA GLU A 206 2.63 -3.51 -25.61
C GLU A 206 1.99 -4.05 -26.89
N ARG A 207 2.61 -3.80 -28.05
CA ARG A 207 2.27 -4.36 -29.36
C ARG A 207 3.35 -5.37 -29.79
N VAL A 208 2.90 -6.53 -30.27
CA VAL A 208 3.76 -7.56 -30.88
C VAL A 208 3.21 -7.96 -32.23
N GLU A 209 4.04 -7.90 -33.26
CA GLU A 209 3.70 -8.43 -34.57
C GLU A 209 4.06 -9.93 -34.63
N ARG A 210 3.09 -10.75 -35.02
CA ARG A 210 3.25 -12.19 -35.23
C ARG A 210 3.13 -12.46 -36.72
N ALA A 211 3.99 -13.34 -37.24
CA ALA A 211 3.85 -13.84 -38.60
C ALA A 211 2.45 -14.43 -38.80
N GLY A 212 1.82 -14.07 -39.92
CA GLY A 212 0.59 -14.73 -40.38
C GLY A 212 0.89 -16.13 -40.87
N GLU A 213 -0.16 -16.92 -41.09
CA GLU A 213 -0.04 -18.14 -41.91
C GLU A 213 0.46 -17.80 -43.32
N GLU A 214 1.03 -18.77 -44.03
CA GLU A 214 1.59 -18.54 -45.37
C GLU A 214 0.54 -17.93 -46.32
N GLY A 215 0.80 -16.70 -46.79
CA GLY A 215 -0.13 -15.93 -47.62
C GLY A 215 -1.11 -15.01 -46.86
N ALA A 216 -1.10 -14.99 -45.52
CA ALA A 216 -1.90 -14.11 -44.69
C ALA A 216 -1.10 -12.88 -44.20
N ALA A 217 -1.80 -11.78 -43.92
CA ALA A 217 -1.23 -10.60 -43.29
C ALA A 217 -0.75 -10.92 -41.85
N PRO A 218 0.30 -10.24 -41.36
CA PRO A 218 0.76 -10.41 -39.98
C PRO A 218 -0.34 -10.04 -38.97
N ARG A 219 -0.41 -10.82 -37.89
CA ARG A 219 -1.35 -10.60 -36.78
C ARG A 219 -0.69 -9.73 -35.73
N ILE A 220 -1.42 -8.74 -35.21
CA ILE A 220 -0.94 -7.89 -34.12
C ILE A 220 -1.55 -8.37 -32.81
N ASP A 221 -0.69 -8.71 -31.85
CA ASP A 221 -1.03 -8.97 -30.47
C ASP A 221 -0.81 -7.74 -29.61
N TYR A 222 -1.70 -7.55 -28.63
CA TYR A 222 -1.54 -6.55 -27.60
C TYR A 222 -1.43 -7.20 -26.23
N PHE A 223 -0.64 -6.59 -25.34
CA PHE A 223 -0.50 -7.05 -23.96
C PHE A 223 -0.56 -5.89 -22.98
N ASN A 224 -1.27 -6.14 -21.88
CA ASN A 224 -1.20 -5.30 -20.69
C ASN A 224 0.12 -5.60 -19.97
N THR A 225 1.01 -4.61 -19.94
CA THR A 225 2.44 -4.84 -19.68
C THR A 225 2.94 -3.91 -18.60
N ALA A 226 3.77 -4.45 -17.72
CA ALA A 226 4.57 -3.69 -16.77
C ALA A 226 6.05 -4.04 -16.97
N VAL A 227 6.88 -3.01 -17.00
CA VAL A 227 8.32 -3.13 -17.19
C VAL A 227 9.02 -2.46 -16.02
N LEU A 228 9.90 -3.20 -15.32
CA LEU A 228 10.80 -2.60 -14.35
C LEU A 228 12.09 -2.18 -15.07
N LEU A 229 12.38 -0.89 -15.03
CA LEU A 229 13.62 -0.30 -15.51
C LEU A 229 14.59 -0.11 -14.33
N GLY A 230 15.86 -0.40 -14.56
CA GLY A 230 16.94 -0.16 -13.61
C GLY A 230 17.54 1.25 -13.70
N PRO A 231 18.41 1.63 -12.76
CA PRO A 231 19.09 2.93 -12.75
C PRO A 231 20.14 3.07 -13.85
N ASP A 232 20.43 2.01 -14.62
CA ASP A 232 21.25 2.08 -15.83
C ASP A 232 20.40 2.31 -17.10
N GLY A 233 19.07 2.40 -16.94
CA GLY A 233 18.09 2.55 -18.01
C GLY A 233 17.71 1.24 -18.72
N ARG A 234 18.21 0.09 -18.26
CA ARG A 234 17.90 -1.22 -18.86
C ARG A 234 16.63 -1.83 -18.27
N ILE A 235 16.01 -2.71 -19.04
CA ILE A 235 14.88 -3.53 -18.59
C ILE A 235 15.39 -4.63 -17.66
N LEU A 236 14.95 -4.61 -16.41
CA LEU A 236 15.22 -5.66 -15.40
C LEU A 236 14.13 -6.72 -15.37
N CYS A 237 12.88 -6.33 -15.63
CA CYS A 237 11.73 -7.23 -15.68
C CYS A 237 10.76 -6.79 -16.78
N HIS A 238 10.27 -7.73 -17.57
CA HIS A 238 9.23 -7.52 -18.58
C HIS A 238 8.08 -8.48 -18.29
N TYR A 239 7.02 -7.94 -17.70
CA TYR A 239 5.86 -8.71 -17.25
C TYR A 239 4.64 -8.37 -18.09
N ARG A 240 3.97 -9.41 -18.60
CA ARG A 240 2.66 -9.30 -19.25
C ARG A 240 1.62 -9.90 -18.32
N LYS A 241 0.54 -9.18 -18.06
CA LYS A 241 -0.53 -9.53 -17.12
C LYS A 241 -1.04 -10.94 -17.37
N LEU A 242 -1.01 -11.81 -16.36
CA LEU A 242 -1.37 -13.22 -16.54
C LEU A 242 -2.89 -13.40 -16.56
N HIS A 243 -3.60 -12.70 -15.69
CA HIS A 243 -5.05 -12.83 -15.54
C HIS A 243 -5.74 -11.53 -15.95
N LEU A 244 -6.36 -11.58 -17.13
CA LEU A 244 -7.14 -10.47 -17.66
C LEU A 244 -8.49 -10.36 -16.91
N TRP A 245 -8.90 -9.14 -16.62
CA TRP A 245 -10.19 -8.80 -16.02
C TRP A 245 -11.29 -8.71 -17.10
N PRO A 246 -12.33 -9.57 -17.04
CA PRO A 246 -13.44 -9.52 -18.00
C PRO A 246 -14.57 -8.58 -17.52
N PRO A 247 -15.20 -7.77 -18.41
CA PRO A 247 -14.94 -7.61 -19.84
C PRO A 247 -13.92 -6.50 -20.18
N GLY A 248 -13.04 -6.07 -19.26
CA GLY A 248 -12.07 -4.99 -19.53
C GLY A 248 -10.93 -5.43 -20.44
N ASP A 249 -9.74 -5.66 -19.91
CA ASP A 249 -8.57 -5.98 -20.74
C ASP A 249 -8.66 -7.34 -21.45
N ALA A 250 -9.53 -8.25 -21.01
CA ALA A 250 -9.86 -9.48 -21.74
C ALA A 250 -10.41 -9.26 -23.15
N THR A 251 -10.79 -8.03 -23.51
CA THR A 251 -11.35 -7.72 -24.83
C THR A 251 -10.31 -7.28 -25.86
N TRP A 252 -9.10 -6.94 -25.41
CA TRP A 252 -8.05 -6.37 -26.27
C TRP A 252 -6.67 -6.93 -26.04
N ALA A 253 -6.34 -7.32 -24.81
CA ALA A 253 -5.08 -7.92 -24.48
C ALA A 253 -5.14 -9.45 -24.70
N GLN A 254 -4.00 -10.02 -25.02
CA GLN A 254 -3.76 -11.45 -24.84
C GLN A 254 -3.30 -11.72 -23.39
N PRO A 255 -3.61 -12.90 -22.83
CA PRO A 255 -3.02 -13.33 -21.57
C PRO A 255 -1.49 -13.37 -21.67
N GLY A 256 -0.82 -13.01 -20.58
CA GLY A 256 0.65 -12.94 -20.53
C GLY A 256 1.33 -14.28 -20.80
N ASP A 257 2.41 -14.23 -21.57
CA ASP A 257 3.18 -15.39 -22.05
C ASP A 257 4.65 -15.39 -21.58
N ARG A 258 5.00 -14.53 -20.60
CA ARG A 258 6.37 -14.37 -20.08
C ARG A 258 6.63 -14.96 -18.69
N GLY A 259 5.62 -15.62 -18.10
CA GLY A 259 5.72 -16.19 -16.76
C GLY A 259 5.54 -15.15 -15.64
N LEU A 260 6.05 -15.46 -14.45
CA LEU A 260 5.93 -14.60 -13.27
C LEU A 260 6.86 -13.39 -13.37
N GLY A 261 6.36 -12.20 -13.01
CA GLY A 261 7.17 -10.98 -12.93
C GLY A 261 8.05 -10.97 -11.70
N VAL A 262 9.20 -11.64 -11.75
CA VAL A 262 10.14 -11.71 -10.62
C VAL A 262 11.52 -11.29 -11.10
N CYS A 263 12.16 -10.37 -10.37
CA CYS A 263 13.49 -9.88 -10.73
C CYS A 263 14.34 -9.57 -9.50
N GLU A 264 15.65 -9.76 -9.65
CA GLU A 264 16.64 -9.40 -8.63
C GLU A 264 16.97 -7.91 -8.70
N THR A 265 17.06 -7.25 -7.56
CA THR A 265 17.45 -5.84 -7.45
C THR A 265 18.34 -5.63 -6.20
N PRO A 266 18.99 -4.46 -6.05
CA PRO A 266 19.69 -4.12 -4.81
C PRO A 266 18.79 -4.10 -3.56
N PHE A 267 17.47 -4.06 -3.74
CA PHE A 267 16.45 -4.08 -2.68
C PHE A 267 15.96 -5.49 -2.35
N GLY A 268 16.57 -6.51 -2.95
CA GLY A 268 16.13 -7.88 -2.93
C GLY A 268 15.26 -8.22 -4.15
N LYS A 269 14.66 -9.40 -4.10
CA LYS A 269 13.83 -9.92 -5.18
C LYS A 269 12.46 -9.26 -5.17
N LEU A 270 12.12 -8.55 -6.24
CA LEU A 270 10.84 -7.85 -6.36
C LEU A 270 9.85 -8.68 -7.19
N GLY A 271 8.58 -8.67 -6.77
CA GLY A 271 7.47 -9.24 -7.51
C GLY A 271 6.66 -8.16 -8.21
N LEU A 272 6.34 -8.35 -9.47
CA LEU A 272 5.55 -7.46 -10.31
C LEU A 272 4.29 -8.21 -10.75
N LEU A 273 3.14 -7.58 -10.52
CA LEU A 273 1.82 -8.08 -10.94
C LEU A 273 0.91 -6.91 -11.24
N ILE A 274 -0.15 -7.13 -12.03
CA ILE A 274 -1.02 -6.03 -12.49
C ILE A 274 -2.47 -6.29 -12.07
N CYS A 275 -3.10 -5.32 -11.39
CA CYS A 275 -4.51 -5.30 -11.00
C CYS A 275 -5.09 -6.68 -10.63
N TYR A 276 -5.89 -7.28 -11.51
CA TYR A 276 -6.65 -8.50 -11.26
C TYR A 276 -5.79 -9.73 -10.91
N ASP A 277 -4.51 -9.75 -11.30
CA ASP A 277 -3.55 -10.78 -10.88
C ASP A 277 -3.49 -10.94 -9.36
N LEU A 278 -3.70 -9.85 -8.63
CA LEU A 278 -3.66 -9.82 -7.16
C LEU A 278 -4.72 -10.78 -6.57
N SER A 279 -5.92 -10.75 -7.15
CA SER A 279 -7.06 -11.59 -6.73
C SER A 279 -7.05 -12.96 -7.41
N ALA A 280 -6.23 -13.16 -8.44
CA ALA A 280 -6.15 -14.40 -9.23
C ALA A 280 -5.05 -15.37 -8.77
N GLY A 281 -4.53 -15.20 -7.55
CA GLY A 281 -3.57 -16.13 -6.95
C GLY A 281 -2.14 -16.00 -7.46
N VAL A 282 -1.76 -14.84 -8.03
CA VAL A 282 -0.36 -14.58 -8.43
C VAL A 282 0.54 -14.32 -7.22
N VAL A 283 0.02 -13.71 -6.15
CA VAL A 283 0.82 -13.35 -4.97
C VAL A 283 1.50 -14.55 -4.29
N PRO A 284 0.80 -15.67 -3.99
CA PRO A 284 1.45 -16.86 -3.45
C PRO A 284 2.61 -17.37 -4.33
N LYS A 285 2.44 -17.35 -5.66
CA LYS A 285 3.47 -17.77 -6.62
C LYS A 285 4.69 -16.85 -6.62
N LEU A 286 4.48 -15.53 -6.50
CA LEU A 286 5.57 -14.57 -6.34
C LEU A 286 6.34 -14.80 -5.03
N LYS A 287 5.61 -15.07 -3.93
CA LYS A 287 6.20 -15.38 -2.63
C LYS A 287 7.05 -16.66 -2.69
N GLU A 288 6.53 -17.72 -3.29
CA GLU A 288 7.24 -18.98 -3.53
C GLU A 288 8.49 -18.79 -4.41
N ALA A 289 8.41 -17.92 -5.43
CA ALA A 289 9.56 -17.54 -6.25
C ALA A 289 10.59 -16.66 -5.51
N GLY A 290 10.30 -16.29 -4.26
CA GLY A 290 11.19 -15.56 -3.36
C GLY A 290 11.01 -14.05 -3.35
N ALA A 291 9.92 -13.51 -3.93
CA ALA A 291 9.66 -12.07 -3.86
C ALA A 291 9.57 -11.61 -2.40
N ARG A 292 10.10 -10.41 -2.13
CA ARG A 292 10.14 -9.75 -0.82
C ARG A 292 9.35 -8.46 -0.75
N MET A 293 8.94 -7.93 -1.90
CA MET A 293 8.08 -6.77 -2.03
C MET A 293 7.29 -6.89 -3.34
N ILE A 294 6.05 -6.41 -3.33
CA ILE A 294 5.16 -6.42 -4.49
C ILE A 294 5.04 -5.00 -5.06
N LEU A 295 5.29 -4.86 -6.36
CA LEU A 295 5.02 -3.66 -7.13
C LEU A 295 3.71 -3.87 -7.89
N TYR A 296 2.73 -3.01 -7.63
CA TYR A 296 1.35 -3.23 -8.02
C TYR A 296 0.78 -2.04 -8.79
N PRO A 297 0.98 -1.98 -10.12
CA PRO A 297 0.20 -1.10 -10.99
C PRO A 297 -1.26 -1.54 -11.04
N VAL A 298 -2.17 -0.57 -10.91
CA VAL A 298 -3.61 -0.80 -10.80
C VAL A 298 -4.36 0.16 -11.73
N GLY A 299 -5.39 -0.36 -12.40
CA GLY A 299 -6.41 0.39 -13.12
C GLY A 299 -7.78 -0.08 -12.65
N TRP A 300 -8.12 0.24 -11.40
CA TRP A 300 -9.36 -0.26 -10.81
C TRP A 300 -10.58 0.45 -11.40
N VAL A 301 -11.47 -0.34 -12.01
CA VAL A 301 -12.75 0.10 -12.57
C VAL A 301 -13.85 -0.81 -12.05
N HIS A 302 -14.77 -0.25 -11.25
CA HIS A 302 -15.89 -1.02 -10.69
C HIS A 302 -17.09 -0.11 -10.44
N PRO A 303 -18.34 -0.53 -10.66
CA PRO A 303 -19.52 0.32 -10.45
C PRO A 303 -19.77 0.71 -8.97
N GLN A 304 -19.20 -0.04 -8.04
CA GLN A 304 -19.22 0.27 -6.61
C GLN A 304 -17.88 0.88 -6.21
N PRO A 305 -17.90 1.95 -5.40
CA PRO A 305 -16.69 2.64 -5.04
C PRO A 305 -15.82 1.72 -4.14
N PRO A 306 -14.49 1.69 -4.35
CA PRO A 306 -13.64 0.62 -3.86
C PRO A 306 -13.00 0.92 -2.50
N GLU A 307 -13.53 1.88 -1.73
CA GLU A 307 -12.96 2.28 -0.43
C GLU A 307 -12.73 1.07 0.47
N ASP A 308 -13.77 0.23 0.66
CA ASP A 308 -13.69 -0.97 1.48
C ASP A 308 -12.61 -1.97 0.97
N TRP A 309 -12.35 -1.99 -0.34
CA TRP A 309 -11.27 -2.82 -0.88
C TRP A 309 -9.89 -2.29 -0.49
N PHE A 310 -9.59 -1.02 -0.78
CA PHE A 310 -8.25 -0.47 -0.55
C PHE A 310 -7.96 -0.16 0.92
N GLU A 311 -8.97 0.21 1.71
CA GLU A 311 -8.81 0.62 3.10
C GLU A 311 -8.98 -0.53 4.11
N ARG A 312 -9.62 -1.65 3.73
CA ARG A 312 -9.86 -2.79 4.64
C ARG A 312 -9.41 -4.13 4.07
N MET A 313 -9.93 -4.54 2.91
CA MET A 313 -9.66 -5.90 2.41
C MET A 313 -8.21 -6.10 1.96
N LEU A 314 -7.64 -5.12 1.24
CA LEU A 314 -6.25 -5.17 0.78
C LEU A 314 -5.25 -5.19 1.94
N PRO A 315 -5.35 -4.34 2.98
CA PRO A 315 -4.55 -4.45 4.20
C PRO A 315 -4.53 -5.85 4.83
N GLU A 316 -5.70 -6.48 5.01
CA GLU A 316 -5.77 -7.82 5.59
C GLU A 316 -5.09 -8.86 4.69
N LYS A 317 -5.25 -8.76 3.37
CA LYS A 317 -4.54 -9.62 2.42
C LYS A 317 -3.03 -9.41 2.45
N VAL A 318 -2.57 -8.16 2.51
CA VAL A 318 -1.14 -7.84 2.62
C VAL A 318 -0.55 -8.47 3.88
N LYS A 319 -1.27 -8.38 5.01
CA LYS A 319 -0.91 -9.05 6.26
C LYS A 319 -0.82 -10.57 6.14
N GLU A 320 -1.79 -11.19 5.47
CA GLU A 320 -1.79 -12.65 5.19
C GLU A 320 -0.59 -13.05 4.32
N TRP A 321 -0.27 -12.26 3.30
CA TRP A 321 0.88 -12.52 2.42
C TRP A 321 2.21 -12.23 3.12
N GLY A 322 2.26 -11.30 4.05
CA GLY A 322 3.47 -10.92 4.77
C GLY A 322 4.50 -10.25 3.87
N LEU A 323 4.07 -9.55 2.82
CA LEU A 323 4.92 -8.88 1.84
C LEU A 323 4.52 -7.40 1.74
N PRO A 324 5.45 -6.44 1.89
CA PRO A 324 5.18 -5.05 1.59
C PRO A 324 4.68 -4.87 0.15
N LEU A 325 3.80 -3.90 -0.06
CA LEU A 325 3.11 -3.70 -1.33
C LEU A 325 3.05 -2.21 -1.68
N VAL A 326 3.42 -1.87 -2.92
CA VAL A 326 3.37 -0.51 -3.47
C VAL A 326 2.31 -0.47 -4.56
N ALA A 327 1.13 0.05 -4.23
CA ALA A 327 -0.03 0.15 -5.12
C ALA A 327 -0.11 1.53 -5.76
N ALA A 328 0.03 1.59 -7.08
CA ALA A 328 -0.16 2.80 -7.87
C ALA A 328 -1.42 2.63 -8.71
N ASN A 329 -2.47 3.41 -8.44
CA ASN A 329 -3.76 3.27 -9.10
C ASN A 329 -4.10 4.46 -9.98
N TRP A 330 -4.81 4.17 -11.06
CA TRP A 330 -5.36 5.16 -11.96
C TRP A 330 -6.50 5.93 -11.26
N SER A 331 -6.51 7.24 -11.44
CA SER A 331 -7.52 8.16 -10.91
C SER A 331 -8.09 9.05 -12.03
N VAL A 332 -8.93 10.00 -11.67
CA VAL A 332 -9.37 11.08 -12.57
C VAL A 332 -9.20 12.41 -11.87
N ASP A 333 -9.06 13.51 -12.62
CA ASP A 333 -8.84 14.84 -12.01
C ASP A 333 -10.05 15.29 -11.17
N ASP A 334 -11.27 14.91 -11.57
CA ASP A 334 -12.51 15.23 -10.86
C ASP A 334 -13.56 14.14 -11.11
N ARG A 335 -13.81 13.30 -10.11
CA ARG A 335 -14.79 12.21 -10.21
C ARG A 335 -16.24 12.68 -10.39
N SER A 336 -16.58 13.91 -9.99
CA SER A 336 -17.93 14.44 -10.16
C SER A 336 -18.26 14.73 -11.63
N LYS A 337 -17.22 14.90 -12.45
CA LYS A 337 -17.31 15.10 -13.90
C LYS A 337 -17.05 13.81 -14.69
N ALA A 338 -16.72 12.72 -13.99
CA ALA A 338 -16.47 11.45 -14.62
C ALA A 338 -17.79 10.76 -14.98
N GLY A 339 -17.81 10.02 -16.10
CA GLY A 339 -18.97 9.25 -16.53
C GLY A 339 -19.21 8.01 -15.66
N ALA A 340 -19.95 7.03 -16.18
CA ALA A 340 -20.38 5.86 -15.39
C ALA A 340 -19.24 4.90 -14.94
N ALA A 341 -18.04 5.02 -15.50
CA ALA A 341 -16.87 4.24 -15.11
C ALA A 341 -15.60 5.09 -15.20
N PHE A 342 -14.82 5.16 -14.12
CA PHE A 342 -13.59 5.94 -14.03
C PHE A 342 -12.57 5.28 -13.10
N GLY A 343 -11.33 5.77 -13.13
CA GLY A 343 -10.27 5.35 -12.21
C GLY A 343 -10.54 5.89 -10.81
N TYR A 344 -10.49 5.02 -9.81
CA TYR A 344 -10.92 5.33 -8.45
C TYR A 344 -9.84 5.88 -7.52
N GLY A 345 -8.57 5.98 -7.95
CA GLY A 345 -7.50 6.41 -7.05
C GLY A 345 -7.25 5.41 -5.91
N PHE A 346 -7.08 5.86 -4.68
CA PHE A 346 -6.69 5.01 -3.53
C PHE A 346 -5.36 4.27 -3.74
N SER A 347 -4.40 4.92 -4.41
CA SER A 347 -3.01 4.45 -4.39
C SER A 347 -2.51 4.36 -2.94
N GLY A 348 -1.61 3.42 -2.65
CA GLY A 348 -1.19 3.18 -1.27
C GLY A 348 0.12 2.43 -1.15
N ILE A 349 0.78 2.64 -0.02
CA ILE A 349 2.00 1.91 0.37
C ILE A 349 1.70 1.16 1.66
N TYR A 350 1.87 -0.15 1.62
CA TYR A 350 1.48 -1.07 2.68
C TYR A 350 2.72 -1.77 3.24
N ALA A 351 2.87 -1.77 4.56
CA ALA A 351 3.86 -2.60 5.24
C ALA A 351 3.43 -4.08 5.23
N ALA A 352 4.37 -4.99 5.49
CA ALA A 352 4.12 -6.44 5.44
C ALA A 352 3.05 -6.94 6.42
N ASP A 353 2.79 -6.19 7.50
CA ASP A 353 1.77 -6.51 8.51
C ASP A 353 0.37 -5.97 8.15
N GLY A 354 0.22 -5.39 6.95
CA GLY A 354 -1.02 -4.78 6.46
C GLY A 354 -1.17 -3.29 6.81
N THR A 355 -0.24 -2.70 7.58
CA THR A 355 -0.33 -1.28 7.93
C THR A 355 -0.25 -0.40 6.69
N ILE A 356 -1.25 0.49 6.52
CA ILE A 356 -1.23 1.53 5.49
C ILE A 356 -0.29 2.65 5.95
N LEU A 357 0.89 2.74 5.32
CA LEU A 357 1.87 3.79 5.61
C LEU A 357 1.41 5.13 5.03
N TYR A 358 0.91 5.09 3.80
CA TYR A 358 0.26 6.20 3.10
C TYR A 358 -0.83 5.67 2.17
N GLY A 359 -1.92 6.41 2.07
CA GLY A 359 -3.03 6.15 1.15
C GLY A 359 -3.51 7.46 0.55
N ALA A 360 -3.77 7.46 -0.75
CA ALA A 360 -4.25 8.60 -1.51
C ALA A 360 -5.77 8.70 -1.46
N GLY A 361 -6.28 9.88 -1.84
CA GLY A 361 -7.69 10.10 -2.06
C GLY A 361 -8.22 9.42 -3.33
N PRO A 362 -9.51 9.59 -3.63
CA PRO A 362 -10.19 8.95 -4.75
C PRO A 362 -9.91 9.58 -6.13
N ASP A 363 -9.37 10.79 -6.17
CA ASP A 363 -9.17 11.58 -7.38
C ASP A 363 -7.86 12.38 -7.33
N GLY A 364 -7.51 13.01 -8.46
CA GLY A 364 -6.31 13.80 -8.64
C GLY A 364 -5.05 12.96 -8.88
N SER A 365 -3.95 13.64 -9.20
CA SER A 365 -2.64 13.02 -9.37
C SER A 365 -1.72 13.44 -8.22
N GLU A 366 -1.06 12.47 -7.58
CA GLU A 366 -0.17 12.73 -6.45
C GLU A 366 0.94 11.67 -6.32
N VAL A 367 1.97 11.99 -5.55
CA VAL A 367 3.10 11.11 -5.25
C VAL A 367 3.07 10.75 -3.77
N LEU A 368 2.96 9.46 -3.48
CA LEU A 368 3.07 8.93 -2.12
C LEU A 368 4.47 8.35 -1.95
N CYS A 369 5.16 8.70 -0.85
CA CYS A 369 6.49 8.16 -0.55
C CYS A 369 6.52 7.53 0.85
N ALA A 370 7.22 6.41 0.99
CA ALA A 370 7.47 5.78 2.29
C ALA A 370 8.77 4.98 2.27
N ASP A 371 9.34 4.73 3.44
CA ASP A 371 10.46 3.80 3.59
C ASP A 371 9.92 2.39 3.84
N LEU A 372 10.39 1.42 3.05
CA LEU A 372 10.07 0.00 3.22
C LEU A 372 11.36 -0.79 3.49
N PRO A 373 11.33 -1.82 4.36
CA PRO A 373 12.48 -2.67 4.61
C PRO A 373 12.87 -3.45 3.35
N VAL A 374 14.18 -3.70 3.18
CA VAL A 374 14.73 -4.45 2.05
C VAL A 374 15.72 -5.52 2.48
N GLU A 375 15.84 -6.56 1.67
CA GLU A 375 16.82 -7.64 1.85
C GLU A 375 17.82 -7.62 0.68
N PRO A 376 18.96 -6.92 0.81
CA PRO A 376 19.95 -6.86 -0.26
C PRO A 376 20.47 -8.27 -0.62
N PRO A 377 20.82 -8.51 -1.89
CA PRO A 377 21.36 -9.81 -2.33
C PRO A 377 22.55 -10.26 -1.46
N GLY A 378 22.56 -11.53 -1.06
CA GLY A 378 23.67 -12.14 -0.30
C GLY A 378 23.51 -12.20 1.22
N LYS A 379 22.44 -11.63 1.79
CA LYS A 379 22.00 -11.92 3.16
C LYS A 379 20.86 -12.95 3.12
N GLN A 380 21.19 -14.24 3.01
CA GLN A 380 20.26 -15.27 3.49
C GLN A 380 20.48 -15.45 5.01
N PRO A 381 19.41 -15.70 5.80
CA PRO A 381 19.57 -16.04 7.22
C PRO A 381 20.36 -17.33 7.43
#